data_AF-A0A9J6DUU0-F1
#
_entry.id   AF-A0A9J6DUU0-F1
#
_cell.length_a   1.000
_cell.length_b   1.000
_cell.length_c   1.000
_cell.angle_alpha   90.00
_cell.angle_beta   90.00
_cell.angle_gamma   90.00
#
_symmetry.space_group_name_H-M   'P 1'
#
loop_
_entity.id
_entity.type
_entity.pdbx_description
1 polymer ?
#
loop_
_entity_poly.entity_id
_entity_poly.type
_entity_poly.pdbx_seq_one_letter_code
_entity_poly.pdbx_strand_id
1 'polypeptide(L)'
;MEEVDQIIIHALRQIGCDFDEDVVSLKQFTTELTVEAVVRCLRLISPEKELPLHISTNMVERYNLGMTLANACIELGFKGDLGYQTFLYSNEAEMRRIFMFLFEKLPKETDLLILVHILCNPGTAALISRSISEQIARQLKAPWLPNYCKKSGVRWKGGHWWKESRCGSKPWIQGCLLLQYLKSTPASTAASQDQEAELHQAGLLSKGSQQEHRQRKKERIQKRVADAFQQSLLSEHSRVDVSKLLASLSTSNKPATARESKFTRTEKLQFTKSQGRHPGSQLELQKQSSEEETEAKIKQMQSQLESICEVISQLEGQEKEVSAALQQAKIDAAAQKLVSLSTQWEKHRAPLIEEYRQLKEQCSKRLVSTCLRFAELSLDMQNA
;
A
#
# COMPACT_ATOMS: atom_id res chain seq x y z
N MET A 1 -26.55 15.71 4.45
CA MET A 1 -25.64 16.89 4.51
C MET A 1 -24.49 16.64 5.48
N GLU A 2 -24.77 16.11 6.68
CA GLU A 2 -23.75 15.81 7.70
C GLU A 2 -22.74 14.71 7.27
N GLU A 3 -23.17 13.71 6.49
CA GLU A 3 -22.27 12.66 5.97
C GLU A 3 -21.12 13.23 5.11
N VAL A 4 -21.40 14.26 4.33
CA VAL A 4 -20.39 14.91 3.48
C VAL A 4 -19.34 15.62 4.32
N ASP A 5 -19.78 16.24 5.41
CA ASP A 5 -18.87 16.94 6.33
C ASP A 5 -17.94 15.96 7.02
N GLN A 6 -18.46 14.79 7.42
CA GLN A 6 -17.64 13.71 7.99
C GLN A 6 -16.58 13.21 7.01
N ILE A 7 -16.93 13.05 5.73
CA ILE A 7 -15.97 12.67 4.69
C ILE A 7 -14.89 13.74 4.53
N ILE A 8 -15.27 15.02 4.50
CA ILE A 8 -14.33 16.13 4.39
C ILE A 8 -13.39 16.19 5.59
N ILE A 9 -13.92 16.08 6.82
CA ILE A 9 -13.13 16.10 8.06
C ILE A 9 -12.14 14.93 8.07
N HIS A 10 -12.58 13.72 7.71
CA HIS A 10 -11.70 12.56 7.62
C HIS A 10 -10.60 12.76 6.57
N ALA A 11 -10.92 13.31 5.39
CA ALA A 11 -9.93 13.61 4.35
C ALA A 11 -8.93 14.70 4.81
N LEU A 12 -9.38 15.75 5.49
CA LEU A 12 -8.49 16.78 6.03
C LEU A 12 -7.56 16.21 7.13
N ARG A 13 -8.05 15.29 7.97
CA ARG A 13 -7.20 14.57 8.94
C ARG A 13 -6.12 13.74 8.25
N GLN A 14 -6.43 13.09 7.15
CA GLN A 14 -5.43 12.33 6.36
C GLN A 14 -4.36 13.23 5.73
N ILE A 15 -4.72 14.46 5.37
CA ILE A 15 -3.80 15.47 4.82
C ILE A 15 -2.86 16.04 5.91
N GLY A 16 -3.12 15.75 7.19
CA GLY A 16 -2.32 16.23 8.31
C GLY A 16 -2.81 17.57 8.85
N CYS A 17 -4.11 17.86 8.72
CA CYS A 17 -4.71 18.96 9.47
C CYS A 17 -5.00 18.53 10.91
N ASP A 18 -4.48 19.29 11.87
CA ASP A 18 -4.69 19.05 13.30
C ASP A 18 -6.05 19.65 13.69
N PHE A 19 -7.04 18.78 13.92
CA PHE A 19 -8.35 19.18 14.44
C PHE A 19 -8.55 18.49 15.78
N ASP A 20 -9.15 19.22 16.73
CA ASP A 20 -9.63 18.62 17.96
C ASP A 20 -10.64 17.49 17.64
N GLU A 21 -10.59 16.39 18.39
CA GLU A 21 -11.38 15.18 18.11
C GLU A 21 -12.90 15.43 18.14
N ASP A 22 -13.33 16.54 18.75
CA ASP A 22 -14.72 16.95 18.98
C ASP A 22 -15.39 17.66 17.78
N VAL A 23 -14.65 17.93 16.69
CA VAL A 23 -15.21 18.60 15.51
C VAL A 23 -15.96 17.59 14.63
N VAL A 24 -17.29 17.63 14.66
CA VAL A 24 -18.20 16.70 13.95
C VAL A 24 -18.81 17.32 12.69
N SER A 25 -18.85 18.66 12.59
CA SER A 25 -19.47 19.37 11.46
C SER A 25 -18.67 20.62 11.04
N LEU A 26 -18.78 21.00 9.76
CA LEU A 26 -18.18 22.22 9.21
C LEU A 26 -18.63 23.51 9.91
N LYS A 27 -19.74 23.49 10.67
CA LYS A 27 -20.19 24.63 11.47
C LYS A 27 -19.25 25.01 12.61
N GLN A 28 -18.47 24.05 13.10
CA GLN A 28 -17.52 24.24 14.21
C GLN A 28 -16.15 24.72 13.71
N PHE A 29 -15.97 24.90 12.40
CA PHE A 29 -14.70 25.36 11.84
C PHE A 29 -14.50 26.84 12.16
N THR A 30 -13.41 27.12 12.86
CA THR A 30 -12.91 28.48 13.02
C THR A 30 -12.28 28.96 11.73
N THR A 31 -12.23 30.27 11.53
CA THR A 31 -11.60 30.89 10.36
C THR A 31 -10.14 30.47 10.20
N GLU A 32 -9.45 30.23 11.30
CA GLU A 32 -8.05 29.83 11.34
C GLU A 32 -7.87 28.41 10.81
N LEU A 33 -8.70 27.46 11.26
CA LEU A 33 -8.69 26.08 10.77
C LEU A 33 -9.08 25.99 9.29
N THR A 34 -10.06 26.80 8.87
CA THR A 34 -10.47 26.87 7.46
C THR A 34 -9.33 27.34 6.57
N VAL A 35 -8.66 28.43 6.93
CA VAL A 35 -7.54 28.98 6.17
C VAL A 35 -6.36 28.01 6.18
N GLU A 36 -6.04 27.40 7.32
CA GLU A 36 -4.95 26.43 7.43
C GLU A 36 -5.21 25.18 6.57
N ALA A 37 -6.43 24.65 6.59
CA ALA A 37 -6.84 23.53 5.77
C ALA A 37 -6.71 23.84 4.27
N VAL A 38 -7.18 25.01 3.83
CA VAL A 38 -7.07 25.43 2.43
C VAL A 38 -5.61 25.64 2.01
N VAL A 39 -4.79 26.27 2.86
CA VAL A 39 -3.35 26.47 2.62
C VAL A 39 -2.63 25.12 2.47
N ARG A 40 -2.93 24.14 3.34
CA ARG A 40 -2.36 22.79 3.26
C ARG A 40 -2.76 22.08 1.97
N CYS A 41 -4.03 22.13 1.59
CA CYS A 41 -4.51 21.57 0.32
C CYS A 41 -3.81 22.22 -0.89
N LEU A 42 -3.69 23.55 -0.92
CA LEU A 42 -3.04 24.26 -2.03
C LEU A 42 -1.54 23.97 -2.12
N ARG A 43 -0.84 23.83 -0.99
CA ARG A 43 0.58 23.43 -0.98
C ARG A 43 0.81 22.05 -1.56
N LEU A 44 -0.13 21.11 -1.36
CA LEU A 44 -0.05 19.77 -1.94
C LEU A 44 -0.27 19.78 -3.46
N ILE A 45 -1.15 20.65 -3.96
CA ILE A 45 -1.46 20.77 -5.39
C ILE A 45 -0.38 21.59 -6.11
N SER A 46 0.14 22.63 -5.47
CA SER A 46 1.08 23.60 -6.03
C SER A 46 2.19 23.91 -5.01
N PRO A 47 3.23 23.08 -4.92
CA PRO A 47 4.33 23.27 -3.97
C PRO A 47 5.17 24.52 -4.26
N GLU A 48 4.99 25.16 -5.42
CA GLU A 48 5.71 26.38 -5.82
C GLU A 48 5.22 27.64 -5.09
N LYS A 49 3.99 27.64 -4.54
CA LYS A 49 3.43 28.80 -3.83
C LYS A 49 3.63 28.64 -2.33
N GLU A 50 4.70 29.23 -1.79
CA GLU A 50 4.94 29.29 -0.33
C GLU A 50 3.89 30.18 0.36
N LEU A 51 2.75 29.60 0.71
CA LEU A 51 1.70 30.28 1.46
C LEU A 51 1.94 30.12 2.96
N PRO A 52 1.91 31.16 3.80
CA PRO A 52 2.12 31.04 5.24
C PRO A 52 1.02 30.19 5.91
N LEU A 53 1.44 29.25 6.79
CA LEU A 53 0.53 28.39 7.56
C LEU A 53 -0.12 29.12 8.74
N HIS A 54 0.56 30.12 9.30
CA HIS A 54 0.09 30.84 10.47
C HIS A 54 -0.67 32.09 10.03
N ILE A 55 -1.94 32.16 10.40
CA ILE A 55 -2.74 33.37 10.18
C ILE A 55 -2.22 34.47 11.10
N SER A 56 -1.90 35.63 10.56
CA SER A 56 -1.50 36.76 11.38
C SER A 56 -2.73 37.43 12.01
N THR A 57 -2.54 38.12 13.12
CA THR A 57 -3.62 38.81 13.85
C THR A 57 -4.05 40.12 13.14
N ASN A 58 -3.26 40.61 12.18
CA ASN A 58 -3.51 41.84 11.46
C ASN A 58 -4.55 41.63 10.33
N MET A 59 -5.63 42.42 10.36
CA MET A 59 -6.74 42.31 9.40
C MET A 59 -6.34 42.55 7.94
N VAL A 60 -5.35 43.41 7.67
CA VAL A 60 -4.89 43.67 6.29
C VAL A 60 -4.18 42.46 5.71
N GLU A 61 -3.40 41.77 6.53
CA GLU A 61 -2.70 40.55 6.12
C GLU A 61 -3.69 39.39 5.94
N ARG A 62 -4.72 39.28 6.79
CA ARG A 62 -5.83 38.32 6.59
C ARG A 62 -6.58 38.59 5.28
N TYR A 63 -6.84 39.84 4.95
CA TYR A 63 -7.46 40.23 3.68
C TYR A 63 -6.60 39.82 2.48
N ASN A 64 -5.31 40.17 2.51
CA ASN A 64 -4.38 39.84 1.44
C ASN A 64 -4.23 38.32 1.26
N LEU A 65 -4.11 37.59 2.36
CA LEU A 65 -4.04 36.13 2.36
C LEU A 65 -5.32 35.53 1.77
N GLY A 66 -6.50 35.98 2.21
CA GLY A 66 -7.78 35.52 1.66
C GLY A 66 -7.90 35.77 0.16
N MET A 67 -7.40 36.92 -0.33
CA MET A 67 -7.36 37.23 -1.76
C MET A 67 -6.39 36.33 -2.53
N THR A 68 -5.20 36.06 -1.97
CA THR A 68 -4.23 35.13 -2.57
C THR A 68 -4.80 33.72 -2.67
N LEU A 69 -5.49 33.23 -1.63
CA LEU A 69 -6.15 31.93 -1.63
C LEU A 69 -7.27 31.86 -2.66
N ALA A 70 -8.10 32.90 -2.76
CA ALA A 70 -9.18 32.99 -3.74
C ALA A 70 -8.62 32.91 -5.17
N ASN A 71 -7.61 33.72 -5.47
CA ASN A 71 -6.96 33.73 -6.79
C ASN A 71 -6.32 32.37 -7.12
N ALA A 72 -5.66 31.72 -6.15
CA ALA A 72 -5.10 30.39 -6.35
C ALA A 72 -6.17 29.35 -6.68
N CYS A 73 -7.32 29.37 -6.00
CA CYS A 73 -8.44 28.47 -6.30
C CYS A 73 -9.07 28.76 -7.68
N ILE A 74 -9.16 30.03 -8.07
CA ILE A 74 -9.66 30.43 -9.40
C ILE A 74 -8.70 29.97 -10.50
N GLU A 75 -7.39 30.15 -10.32
CA GLU A 75 -6.36 29.67 -11.25
C GLU A 75 -6.39 28.15 -11.43
N LEU A 76 -6.75 27.39 -10.39
CA LEU A 76 -6.97 25.94 -10.47
C LEU A 76 -8.25 25.55 -11.23
N GLY A 77 -9.09 26.52 -11.59
CA GLY A 77 -10.31 26.33 -12.37
C GLY A 77 -11.58 26.16 -11.54
N PHE A 78 -11.63 26.73 -10.33
CA PHE A 78 -12.86 26.72 -9.53
C PHE A 78 -13.99 27.50 -10.23
N LYS A 79 -15.16 26.87 -10.36
CA LYS A 79 -16.33 27.45 -11.03
C LYS A 79 -17.19 28.18 -9.99
N GLY A 80 -16.74 29.33 -9.53
CA GLY A 80 -17.50 30.20 -8.61
C GLY A 80 -16.73 31.45 -8.21
N ASP A 81 -17.47 32.51 -7.85
CA ASP A 81 -16.89 33.76 -7.38
C ASP A 81 -16.34 33.58 -5.97
N LEU A 82 -15.01 33.47 -5.86
CA LEU A 82 -14.32 33.40 -4.57
C LEU A 82 -13.74 34.77 -4.23
N GLY A 83 -14.02 35.23 -3.01
CA GLY A 83 -13.43 36.44 -2.45
C GLY A 83 -12.78 36.16 -1.10
N TYR A 84 -12.10 37.17 -0.56
CA TYR A 84 -11.55 37.11 0.80
C TYR A 84 -12.64 36.84 1.85
N GLN A 85 -13.88 37.31 1.60
CA GLN A 85 -15.02 37.15 2.48
C GLN A 85 -15.40 35.67 2.68
N THR A 86 -15.24 34.83 1.66
CA THR A 86 -15.56 33.39 1.73
C THR A 86 -14.70 32.66 2.77
N PHE A 87 -13.45 33.08 2.95
CA PHE A 87 -12.54 32.46 3.93
C PHE A 87 -12.65 33.10 5.32
N LEU A 88 -12.88 34.42 5.40
CA LEU A 88 -13.03 35.13 6.67
C LEU A 88 -14.41 34.92 7.32
N TYR A 89 -15.44 34.72 6.50
CA TYR A 89 -16.83 34.49 6.92
C TYR A 89 -17.30 33.18 6.30
N SER A 90 -16.71 32.08 6.77
CA SER A 90 -16.90 30.75 6.21
C SER A 90 -18.37 30.35 6.15
N ASN A 91 -18.90 30.21 4.94
CA ASN A 91 -20.24 29.67 4.69
C ASN A 91 -20.13 28.15 4.46
N GLU A 92 -20.91 27.35 5.19
CA GLU A 92 -20.88 25.89 5.15
C GLU A 92 -21.03 25.34 3.72
N ALA A 93 -21.97 25.90 2.95
CA ALA A 93 -22.25 25.46 1.58
C ALA A 93 -21.14 25.83 0.60
N GLU A 94 -20.41 26.92 0.82
CA GLU A 94 -19.26 27.31 0.00
C GLU A 94 -18.03 26.50 0.37
N MET A 95 -17.75 26.35 1.66
CA MET A 95 -16.60 25.57 2.13
C MET A 95 -16.68 24.11 1.68
N ARG A 96 -17.86 23.49 1.75
CA ARG A 96 -18.08 22.13 1.25
C ARG A 96 -17.75 22.00 -0.24
N ARG A 97 -18.18 22.98 -1.06
CA ARG A 97 -17.87 23.01 -2.50
C ARG A 97 -16.38 23.21 -2.77
N ILE A 98 -15.74 24.11 -2.02
CA ILE A 98 -14.31 24.40 -2.15
C ILE A 98 -13.48 23.16 -1.78
N PHE A 99 -13.76 22.50 -0.64
CA PHE A 99 -13.02 21.31 -0.22
C PHE A 99 -13.22 20.13 -1.16
N MET A 100 -14.46 19.86 -1.62
CA MET A 100 -14.68 18.83 -2.65
C MET A 100 -13.87 19.10 -3.91
N PHE A 101 -13.91 20.34 -4.41
CA PHE A 101 -13.13 20.71 -5.59
C PHE A 101 -11.62 20.55 -5.36
N LEU A 102 -11.10 20.99 -4.22
CA LEU A 102 -9.68 20.86 -3.90
C LEU A 102 -9.27 19.38 -3.84
N PHE A 103 -10.10 18.52 -3.25
CA PHE A 103 -9.84 17.08 -3.17
C PHE A 103 -9.88 16.38 -4.53
N GLU A 104 -10.75 16.79 -5.45
CA GLU A 104 -10.73 16.31 -6.83
C GLU A 104 -9.41 16.66 -7.56
N LYS A 105 -8.75 17.74 -7.14
CA LYS A 105 -7.48 18.20 -7.70
C LYS A 105 -6.24 17.67 -6.96
N LEU A 106 -6.41 16.98 -5.84
CA LEU A 106 -5.29 16.37 -5.14
C LEU A 106 -4.69 15.21 -5.95
N PRO A 107 -3.36 15.01 -5.91
CA PRO A 107 -2.73 13.81 -6.45
C PRO A 107 -3.29 12.57 -5.73
N LYS A 108 -3.56 11.49 -6.47
CA LYS A 108 -4.26 10.29 -5.97
C LYS A 108 -3.51 9.64 -4.81
N GLU A 109 -4.25 9.09 -3.85
CA GLU A 109 -3.88 8.69 -2.47
C GLU A 109 -2.50 8.04 -2.21
N THR A 110 -1.90 7.38 -3.21
CA THR A 110 -0.55 6.81 -3.10
C THR A 110 0.55 7.86 -2.97
N ASP A 111 0.36 9.03 -3.56
CA ASP A 111 1.31 10.14 -3.50
C ASP A 111 1.13 10.99 -2.24
N LEU A 112 -0.11 11.04 -1.70
CA LEU A 112 -0.41 11.78 -0.47
C LEU A 112 0.31 11.22 0.75
N LEU A 113 0.39 9.91 0.94
CA LEU A 113 1.14 9.34 2.07
C LEU A 113 2.65 9.63 1.99
N ILE A 114 3.20 9.66 0.77
CA ILE A 114 4.61 9.99 0.53
C ILE A 114 4.86 11.48 0.78
N LEU A 115 3.98 12.35 0.27
CA LEU A 115 4.04 13.80 0.46
C LEU A 115 3.83 14.21 1.92
N VAL A 116 2.85 13.61 2.61
CA VAL A 116 2.57 13.83 4.03
C VAL A 116 3.75 13.37 4.89
N HIS A 117 4.40 12.23 4.57
CA HIS A 117 5.63 11.82 5.26
C HIS A 117 6.81 12.80 5.04
N ILE A 118 6.88 13.44 3.87
CA ILE A 118 7.90 14.46 3.56
C ILE A 118 7.58 15.79 4.27
N LEU A 119 6.30 16.16 4.39
CA LEU A 119 5.85 17.44 4.93
C LEU A 119 5.64 17.45 6.45
N CYS A 120 5.17 16.35 7.06
CA CYS A 120 4.86 16.26 8.49
C CYS A 120 6.07 15.93 9.37
N ASN A 121 7.19 15.48 8.81
CA ASN A 121 8.45 15.34 9.56
C ASN A 121 9.65 15.92 8.79
N PRO A 122 9.67 17.24 8.55
CA PRO A 122 10.68 17.90 7.73
C PRO A 122 12.07 17.90 8.41
N GLY A 123 12.14 17.62 9.72
CA GLY A 123 13.39 17.56 10.46
C GLY A 123 14.20 16.34 10.09
N THR A 124 13.72 15.13 10.36
CA THR A 124 14.56 13.94 10.27
C THR A 124 14.81 13.50 8.83
N ALA A 125 13.80 13.47 7.97
CA ALA A 125 13.96 12.98 6.60
C ALA A 125 14.81 13.92 5.73
N ALA A 126 14.61 15.23 5.84
CA ALA A 126 15.43 16.20 5.11
C ALA A 126 16.86 16.27 5.66
N LEU A 127 17.07 16.22 6.98
CA LEU A 127 18.41 16.16 7.58
C LEU A 127 19.15 14.88 7.21
N ILE A 128 18.45 13.73 7.18
CA ILE A 128 19.04 12.46 6.72
C ILE A 128 19.38 12.56 5.23
N SER A 129 18.48 13.08 4.40
CA SER A 129 18.73 13.22 2.95
C SER A 129 19.90 14.17 2.66
N ARG A 130 20.00 15.27 3.41
CA ARG A 130 21.12 16.21 3.37
C ARG A 130 22.42 15.57 3.87
N SER A 131 22.37 14.80 4.95
CA SER A 131 23.55 14.09 5.47
C SER A 131 24.03 13.01 4.50
N ILE A 132 23.10 12.29 3.87
CA ILE A 132 23.39 11.31 2.82
C ILE A 132 24.02 12.01 1.62
N SER A 133 23.44 13.10 1.12
CA SER A 133 23.97 13.82 -0.04
C SER A 133 25.34 14.43 0.24
N GLU A 134 25.55 15.02 1.42
CA GLU A 134 26.85 15.52 1.87
C GLU A 134 27.89 14.40 1.96
N GLN A 135 27.50 13.23 2.49
CA GLN A 135 28.40 12.08 2.60
C GLN A 135 28.74 11.48 1.23
N ILE A 136 27.77 11.37 0.31
CA ILE A 136 28.00 10.92 -1.07
C ILE A 136 28.91 11.92 -1.79
N ALA A 137 28.66 13.22 -1.67
CA ALA A 137 29.50 14.25 -2.29
C ALA A 137 30.95 14.21 -1.76
N ARG A 138 31.15 13.96 -0.45
CA ARG A 138 32.49 13.74 0.13
C ARG A 138 33.16 12.49 -0.43
N GLN A 139 32.42 11.39 -0.58
CA GLN A 139 32.96 10.13 -1.12
C GLN A 139 33.30 10.24 -2.61
N LEU A 140 32.53 10.99 -3.39
CA LEU A 140 32.80 11.24 -4.81
C LEU A 140 34.00 12.16 -5.03
N LYS A 141 34.26 13.10 -4.10
CA LYS A 141 35.47 13.95 -4.13
C LYS A 141 36.73 13.23 -3.65
N ALA A 142 36.59 12.11 -2.95
CA ALA A 142 37.73 11.34 -2.50
C ALA A 142 38.35 10.54 -3.67
N PRO A 143 39.68 10.41 -3.74
CA PRO A 143 40.31 9.54 -4.72
C PRO A 143 39.84 8.10 -4.53
N TRP A 144 39.65 7.37 -5.63
CA TRP A 144 39.27 5.96 -5.56
C TRP A 144 40.37 5.17 -4.84
N LEU A 145 40.04 4.63 -3.67
CA LEU A 145 40.94 3.82 -2.86
C LEU A 145 40.45 2.36 -2.83
N PRO A 146 41.34 1.38 -3.02
CA PRO A 146 41.03 -0.04 -2.79
C PRO A 146 40.46 -0.28 -1.39
N ASN A 147 39.61 -1.31 -1.26
CA ASN A 147 38.80 -1.53 -0.04
C ASN A 147 39.61 -1.71 1.25
N TYR A 148 40.87 -2.14 1.18
CA TYR A 148 41.76 -2.27 2.34
C TYR A 148 42.36 -0.93 2.81
N CYS A 149 42.29 0.12 2.00
CA CYS A 149 42.78 1.47 2.35
C CYS A 149 41.69 2.36 2.96
N LYS A 150 40.43 1.90 3.05
CA LYS A 150 39.31 2.69 3.54
C LYS A 150 39.25 2.60 5.07
N LYS A 151 39.59 3.69 5.77
CA LYS A 151 39.55 3.76 7.25
C LYS A 151 38.14 3.66 7.84
N SER A 152 37.09 3.89 7.04
CA SER A 152 35.69 3.83 7.48
C SER A 152 34.78 3.43 6.30
N GLY A 153 35.08 2.28 5.70
CA GLY A 153 34.30 1.72 4.60
C GLY A 153 33.14 0.84 5.09
N VAL A 154 32.11 0.72 4.26
CA VAL A 154 31.10 -0.33 4.38
C VAL A 154 31.41 -1.39 3.31
N ARG A 155 31.42 -2.67 3.71
CA ARG A 155 31.91 -3.79 2.93
C ARG A 155 30.87 -4.90 2.88
N TRP A 156 30.55 -5.37 1.67
CA TRP A 156 29.75 -6.58 1.52
C TRP A 156 30.66 -7.80 1.60
N LYS A 157 30.46 -8.68 2.59
CA LYS A 157 31.19 -9.96 2.71
C LYS A 157 30.28 -11.01 3.32
N GLY A 158 30.16 -12.19 2.69
CA GLY A 158 29.38 -13.30 3.22
C GLY A 158 27.88 -13.01 3.37
N GLY A 159 27.29 -12.26 2.43
CA GLY A 159 25.85 -12.00 2.42
C GLY A 159 25.35 -10.92 3.38
N HIS A 160 26.24 -10.12 3.96
CA HIS A 160 25.88 -8.98 4.83
C HIS A 160 26.85 -7.80 4.68
N TRP A 161 26.34 -6.61 5.05
CA TRP A 161 27.10 -5.37 5.08
C TRP A 161 27.84 -5.24 6.42
N TRP A 162 29.16 -5.14 6.35
CA TRP A 162 30.04 -4.85 7.47
C TRP A 162 30.45 -3.39 7.45
N LYS A 163 30.28 -2.68 8.56
CA LYS A 163 30.95 -1.39 8.77
C LYS A 163 32.32 -1.68 9.36
N GLU A 164 33.38 -1.26 8.67
CA GLU A 164 34.74 -1.35 9.20
C GLU A 164 34.83 -0.36 10.37
N SER A 165 34.59 -0.88 11.57
CA SER A 165 34.67 -0.09 12.79
C SER A 165 36.13 0.27 13.03
N ARG A 166 36.38 1.45 13.62
CA ARG A 166 37.71 1.88 14.04
C ARG A 166 38.25 0.89 15.07
N CYS A 167 38.82 -0.22 14.64
CA CYS A 167 39.68 -1.01 15.50
C CYS A 167 40.91 -0.15 15.78
N GLY A 168 41.02 0.32 17.02
CA GLY A 168 42.19 1.02 17.55
C GLY A 168 43.46 0.15 17.63
N SER A 169 43.51 -0.98 16.93
CA SER A 169 44.71 -1.80 16.78
C SER A 169 45.51 -1.34 15.57
N LYS A 170 46.61 -0.63 15.87
CA LYS A 170 47.66 -0.06 15.02
C LYS A 170 47.89 -0.79 13.67
N PRO A 171 47.96 -0.08 12.51
CA PRO A 171 48.22 -0.68 11.21
C PRO A 171 49.72 -0.71 10.87
N TRP A 172 50.56 -1.18 11.79
CA TRP A 172 52.00 -1.31 11.57
C TRP A 172 52.37 -2.77 11.80
N ILE A 173 52.05 -3.63 10.82
CA ILE A 173 52.77 -4.85 10.39
C ILE A 173 51.92 -5.38 9.23
N GLN A 174 52.11 -4.83 8.02
CA GLN A 174 51.93 -5.63 6.80
C GLN A 174 52.55 -4.97 5.56
N GLY A 175 53.66 -4.23 5.74
CA GLY A 175 54.47 -3.75 4.61
C GLY A 175 55.22 -4.87 3.87
N CYS A 176 55.28 -6.09 4.44
CA CYS A 176 56.09 -7.18 3.87
C CYS A 176 55.29 -8.31 3.20
N LEU A 177 53.95 -8.33 3.23
CA LEU A 177 53.16 -9.41 2.59
C LEU A 177 52.70 -9.08 1.16
N LEU A 178 52.89 -7.85 0.69
CA LEU A 178 52.57 -7.44 -0.69
C LEU A 178 53.45 -8.13 -1.74
N LEU A 179 54.66 -8.57 -1.40
CA LEU A 179 55.53 -9.31 -2.34
C LEU A 179 55.24 -10.82 -2.41
N GLN A 180 54.57 -11.39 -1.40
CA GLN A 180 54.22 -12.82 -1.40
C GLN A 180 52.81 -13.06 -1.98
N TYR A 181 51.90 -12.10 -1.82
CA TYR A 181 50.51 -12.21 -2.30
C TYR A 181 50.34 -12.10 -3.83
N LEU A 182 51.32 -11.54 -4.53
CA LEU A 182 51.31 -11.37 -6.00
C LEU A 182 51.64 -12.66 -6.77
N LYS A 183 52.17 -13.71 -6.12
CA LYS A 183 52.37 -15.04 -6.75
C LYS A 183 51.15 -15.97 -6.66
N SER A 184 50.20 -15.68 -5.77
CA SER A 184 49.04 -16.54 -5.49
C SER A 184 47.74 -16.13 -6.20
N THR A 185 47.75 -15.01 -6.94
CA THR A 185 46.55 -14.46 -7.59
C THR A 185 45.94 -15.31 -8.72
N PRO A 186 46.67 -16.08 -9.57
CA PRO A 186 45.99 -16.85 -10.62
C PRO A 186 45.18 -18.03 -10.05
N ALA A 187 45.61 -18.63 -8.94
CA ALA A 187 44.89 -19.74 -8.30
C ALA A 187 43.61 -19.28 -7.59
N SER A 188 43.62 -18.08 -6.99
CA SER A 188 42.43 -17.54 -6.31
C SER A 188 41.39 -17.01 -7.31
N THR A 189 41.81 -16.50 -8.47
CA THR A 189 40.88 -16.10 -9.54
C THR A 189 40.31 -17.30 -10.28
N ALA A 190 41.12 -18.34 -10.56
CA ALA A 190 40.64 -19.59 -11.14
C ALA A 190 39.66 -20.31 -10.19
N ALA A 191 40.00 -20.44 -8.90
CA ALA A 191 39.09 -21.02 -7.91
C ALA A 191 37.79 -20.22 -7.74
N SER A 192 37.82 -18.89 -7.92
CA SER A 192 36.60 -18.07 -7.88
C SER A 192 35.75 -18.24 -9.14
N GLN A 193 36.37 -18.42 -10.32
CA GLN A 193 35.67 -18.66 -11.58
C GLN A 193 35.12 -20.09 -11.67
N ASP A 194 35.82 -21.09 -11.14
CA ASP A 194 35.35 -22.48 -11.04
C ASP A 194 34.21 -22.59 -10.04
N GLN A 195 34.29 -21.87 -8.91
CA GLN A 195 33.19 -21.79 -7.94
C GLN A 195 31.97 -21.05 -8.52
N GLU A 196 32.17 -20.01 -9.34
CA GLU A 196 31.08 -19.35 -10.07
C GLU A 196 30.48 -20.28 -11.16
N ALA A 197 31.28 -21.07 -11.87
CA ALA A 197 30.82 -22.05 -12.85
C ALA A 197 30.05 -23.21 -12.19
N GLU A 198 30.50 -23.70 -11.04
CA GLU A 198 29.78 -24.69 -10.22
C GLU A 198 28.45 -24.13 -9.70
N LEU A 199 28.40 -22.85 -9.30
CA LEU A 199 27.17 -22.17 -8.88
C LEU A 199 26.20 -21.90 -10.05
N HIS A 200 26.73 -21.67 -11.25
CA HIS A 200 25.96 -21.59 -12.50
C HIS A 200 25.36 -22.96 -12.88
N GLN A 201 26.13 -24.05 -12.75
CA GLN A 201 25.69 -25.42 -13.03
C GLN A 201 24.73 -25.96 -11.97
N ALA A 202 24.85 -25.52 -10.71
CA ALA A 202 23.95 -25.86 -9.62
C ALA A 202 22.65 -25.02 -9.58
N GLY A 203 22.44 -24.07 -10.51
CA GLY A 203 21.22 -23.26 -10.60
C GLY A 203 21.00 -22.25 -9.47
N LEU A 204 22.00 -22.02 -8.61
CA LEU A 204 21.87 -21.23 -7.37
C LEU A 204 21.97 -19.70 -7.58
N LEU A 205 22.39 -19.25 -8.77
CA LEU A 205 22.40 -17.83 -9.15
C LEU A 205 21.09 -17.33 -9.74
N SER A 206 20.12 -18.23 -9.99
CA SER A 206 18.72 -17.82 -9.95
C SER A 206 18.29 -17.80 -8.49
N LYS A 207 18.59 -16.71 -7.78
CA LYS A 207 17.71 -16.31 -6.68
C LYS A 207 16.36 -16.08 -7.33
N GLY A 208 15.53 -17.13 -7.33
CA GLY A 208 14.13 -17.06 -7.73
C GLY A 208 13.55 -15.75 -7.25
N SER A 209 12.84 -15.07 -8.15
CA SER A 209 12.37 -13.70 -7.94
C SER A 209 11.80 -13.53 -6.53
N GLN A 210 11.79 -12.32 -5.96
CA GLN A 210 11.24 -12.10 -4.62
C GLN A 210 9.83 -12.72 -4.42
N GLN A 211 9.08 -12.93 -5.52
CA GLN A 211 7.82 -13.66 -5.56
C GLN A 211 7.99 -15.18 -5.30
N GLU A 212 9.00 -15.84 -5.86
CA GLU A 212 9.28 -17.25 -5.62
C GLU A 212 9.71 -17.51 -4.16
N HIS A 213 10.46 -16.59 -3.55
CA HIS A 213 10.74 -16.66 -2.10
C HIS A 213 9.46 -16.48 -1.26
N ARG A 214 8.55 -15.58 -1.65
CA ARG A 214 7.24 -15.42 -1.01
C ARG A 214 6.38 -16.68 -1.17
N GLN A 215 6.39 -17.32 -2.35
CA GLN A 215 5.70 -18.57 -2.62
C GLN A 215 6.25 -19.72 -1.77
N ARG A 216 7.58 -19.91 -1.74
CA ARG A 216 8.22 -20.92 -0.87
C ARG A 216 7.95 -20.66 0.61
N LYS A 217 7.86 -19.39 1.05
CA LYS A 217 7.45 -19.04 2.42
C LYS A 217 5.98 -19.39 2.68
N LYS A 218 5.09 -19.11 1.72
CA LYS A 218 3.66 -19.49 1.78
C LYS A 218 3.49 -21.00 1.86
N GLU A 219 4.20 -21.76 1.03
CA GLU A 219 4.20 -23.23 1.02
C GLU A 219 4.73 -23.81 2.34
N ARG A 220 5.80 -23.24 2.90
CA ARG A 220 6.30 -23.65 4.23
C ARG A 220 5.30 -23.39 5.34
N ILE A 221 4.58 -22.27 5.29
CA ILE A 221 3.54 -21.96 6.27
C ILE A 221 2.35 -22.90 6.09
N GLN A 222 1.89 -23.14 4.85
CA GLN A 222 0.81 -24.08 4.56
C GLN A 222 1.17 -25.50 5.01
N LYS A 223 2.41 -25.93 4.79
CA LYS A 223 2.89 -27.23 5.26
C LYS A 223 2.93 -27.30 6.79
N ARG A 224 3.40 -26.24 7.48
CA ARG A 224 3.36 -26.18 8.95
C ARG A 224 1.93 -26.19 9.51
N VAL A 225 0.98 -25.53 8.83
CA VAL A 225 -0.43 -25.54 9.22
C VAL A 225 -1.04 -26.92 8.99
N ALA A 226 -0.74 -27.59 7.87
CA ALA A 226 -1.17 -28.95 7.60
C ALA A 226 -0.57 -29.95 8.60
N ASP A 227 0.72 -29.83 8.91
CA ASP A 227 1.41 -30.67 9.89
C ASP A 227 0.87 -30.43 11.30
N ALA A 228 0.57 -29.17 11.68
CA ALA A 228 -0.06 -28.85 12.97
C ALA A 228 -1.51 -29.36 13.05
N PHE A 229 -2.25 -29.33 11.93
CA PHE A 229 -3.59 -29.89 11.84
C PHE A 229 -3.57 -31.43 11.92
N GLN A 230 -2.59 -32.06 11.27
CA GLN A 230 -2.39 -33.50 11.30
C GLN A 230 -1.88 -33.98 12.67
N GLN A 231 -1.05 -33.19 13.34
CA GLN A 231 -0.67 -33.40 14.74
C GLN A 231 -1.85 -33.18 15.70
N SER A 232 -2.74 -32.24 15.41
CA SER A 232 -3.99 -32.04 16.17
C SER A 232 -4.97 -33.21 15.98
N LEU A 233 -4.98 -33.85 14.81
CA LEU A 233 -5.76 -35.07 14.54
C LEU A 233 -5.16 -36.33 15.19
N LEU A 234 -3.83 -36.38 15.35
CA LEU A 234 -3.11 -37.52 15.96
C LEU A 234 -2.93 -37.37 17.48
N SER A 235 -3.05 -36.16 18.03
CA SER A 235 -2.98 -35.89 19.46
C SER A 235 -4.34 -36.16 20.12
N GLU A 236 -4.53 -37.40 20.59
CA GLU A 236 -5.69 -37.84 21.39
C GLU A 236 -5.76 -37.24 22.81
N HIS A 237 -5.51 -35.95 22.99
CA HIS A 237 -5.70 -35.30 24.30
C HIS A 237 -6.70 -34.15 24.20
N SER A 238 -7.85 -34.43 24.84
CA SER A 238 -9.10 -33.66 24.96
C SER A 238 -9.93 -33.48 23.68
N ARG A 239 -10.51 -34.57 23.16
CA ARG A 239 -11.81 -34.48 22.50
C ARG A 239 -12.85 -34.03 23.54
N VAL A 240 -13.08 -32.73 23.64
CA VAL A 240 -14.38 -32.26 24.12
C VAL A 240 -15.38 -32.65 23.04
N ASP A 241 -16.17 -33.68 23.31
CA ASP A 241 -17.18 -34.20 22.40
C ASP A 241 -18.21 -33.09 22.13
N VAL A 242 -18.09 -32.45 20.97
CA VAL A 242 -19.06 -31.43 20.50
C VAL A 242 -20.46 -32.07 20.40
N SER A 243 -20.54 -33.38 20.17
CA SER A 243 -21.78 -34.17 20.21
C SER A 243 -22.44 -34.23 21.59
N LYS A 244 -21.66 -34.21 22.69
CA LYS A 244 -22.20 -34.13 24.07
C LYS A 244 -22.69 -32.72 24.41
N LEU A 245 -22.03 -31.69 23.88
CA LEU A 245 -22.47 -30.30 24.06
C LEU A 245 -23.74 -30.00 23.24
N LEU A 246 -23.85 -30.54 22.02
CA LEU A 246 -25.05 -30.42 21.20
C LEU A 246 -26.23 -31.21 21.81
N ALA A 247 -25.97 -32.37 22.41
CA ALA A 247 -26.97 -33.13 23.16
C ALA A 247 -27.45 -32.40 24.43
N SER A 248 -26.55 -31.67 25.11
CA SER A 248 -26.88 -30.87 26.31
C SER A 248 -27.74 -29.65 26.00
N LEU A 249 -27.66 -29.10 24.77
CA LEU A 249 -28.52 -28.00 24.31
C LEU A 249 -29.90 -28.49 23.82
N SER A 250 -29.99 -29.77 23.45
CA SER A 250 -31.21 -30.39 22.90
C SER A 250 -32.13 -30.96 23.97
N THR A 251 -31.65 -31.14 25.21
CA THR A 251 -32.42 -31.65 26.34
C THR A 251 -32.79 -30.54 27.32
N SER A 252 -33.63 -29.60 26.86
CA SER A 252 -34.50 -28.82 27.74
C SER A 252 -35.92 -28.91 27.20
N ASN A 253 -36.52 -30.09 27.37
CA ASN A 253 -37.96 -30.25 27.25
C ASN A 253 -38.39 -31.41 28.14
N LYS A 254 -38.88 -31.08 29.35
CA LYS A 254 -39.87 -31.82 30.16
C LYS A 254 -40.24 -31.04 31.43
N PRO A 255 -41.38 -31.31 32.08
CA PRO A 255 -42.54 -30.40 32.04
C PRO A 255 -43.04 -29.91 33.43
N ALA A 256 -44.01 -28.99 33.37
CA ALA A 256 -45.07 -28.71 34.35
C ALA A 256 -44.72 -27.99 35.68
N THR A 257 -45.22 -26.74 35.81
CA THR A 257 -46.15 -26.36 36.89
C THR A 257 -47.10 -25.27 36.39
N ALA A 258 -48.32 -25.67 36.07
CA ALA A 258 -49.45 -24.76 35.94
C ALA A 258 -49.91 -24.37 37.35
N ARG A 259 -49.94 -23.05 37.65
CA ARG A 259 -50.86 -22.50 38.63
C ARG A 259 -51.89 -21.70 37.87
N GLU A 260 -53.13 -22.13 38.00
CA GLU A 260 -54.34 -21.50 37.49
C GLU A 260 -54.37 -20.00 37.81
N SER A 261 -54.85 -19.20 36.87
CA SER A 261 -55.86 -18.20 37.21
C SER A 261 -56.67 -17.77 35.98
N LYS A 262 -57.84 -18.42 35.88
CA LYS A 262 -59.17 -17.81 35.69
C LYS A 262 -59.48 -17.12 34.36
N PHE A 263 -60.64 -17.53 33.81
CA PHE A 263 -61.43 -16.96 32.71
C PHE A 263 -60.89 -17.27 31.30
N THR A 264 -61.59 -17.92 30.37
CA THR A 264 -63.01 -18.29 30.24
C THR A 264 -63.17 -19.61 29.49
N ARG A 265 -64.11 -20.40 29.98
CA ARG A 265 -64.76 -21.55 29.36
C ARG A 265 -65.53 -21.11 28.12
N THR A 266 -65.26 -21.71 26.96
CA THR A 266 -66.24 -21.87 25.86
C THR A 266 -66.05 -23.22 25.17
N GLU A 267 -66.60 -24.24 25.84
CA GLU A 267 -67.50 -25.27 25.28
C GLU A 267 -67.49 -25.48 23.75
N LYS A 268 -66.90 -26.59 23.32
CA LYS A 268 -67.09 -27.15 21.96
C LYS A 268 -68.51 -27.73 21.86
N LEU A 269 -69.40 -26.99 21.22
CA LEU A 269 -70.72 -27.48 20.84
C LEU A 269 -70.61 -28.35 19.58
N GLN A 270 -70.90 -29.64 19.74
CA GLN A 270 -71.29 -30.52 18.63
C GLN A 270 -72.74 -30.16 18.26
N PHE A 271 -72.97 -29.68 17.04
CA PHE A 271 -74.33 -29.49 16.54
C PHE A 271 -74.75 -30.69 15.68
N THR A 272 -75.67 -31.46 16.22
CA THR A 272 -76.37 -32.54 15.55
C THR A 272 -77.24 -31.98 14.42
N LYS A 273 -77.09 -32.58 13.23
CA LYS A 273 -77.96 -32.40 12.07
C LYS A 273 -79.38 -32.91 12.37
N SER A 274 -80.39 -32.04 12.37
CA SER A 274 -81.82 -32.41 12.28
C SER A 274 -82.60 -31.39 11.44
N GLN A 275 -83.48 -31.90 10.59
CA GLN A 275 -84.20 -31.21 9.52
C GLN A 275 -85.14 -30.07 9.99
N GLY A 276 -85.33 -29.07 9.12
CA GLY A 276 -86.43 -28.10 9.23
C GLY A 276 -86.39 -26.93 8.22
N ARG A 277 -87.09 -27.08 7.09
CA ARG A 277 -87.88 -26.10 6.30
C ARG A 277 -87.37 -24.63 6.13
N HIS A 278 -87.12 -24.25 4.85
CA HIS A 278 -86.84 -22.91 4.23
C HIS A 278 -87.73 -21.72 4.69
N PRO A 279 -87.50 -20.43 4.27
CA PRO A 279 -86.49 -19.85 3.35
C PRO A 279 -85.79 -18.53 3.83
N GLY A 280 -84.69 -18.10 3.18
CA GLY A 280 -84.26 -16.69 3.26
C GLY A 280 -82.75 -16.39 3.10
N SER A 281 -82.38 -16.02 1.87
CA SER A 281 -81.34 -15.04 1.46
C SER A 281 -79.91 -15.08 2.04
N GLN A 282 -79.01 -15.53 1.14
CA GLN A 282 -77.90 -14.71 0.59
C GLN A 282 -76.77 -14.32 1.55
N LEU A 283 -75.65 -15.07 1.54
CA LEU A 283 -74.24 -14.60 1.71
C LEU A 283 -73.31 -15.79 1.98
N GLU A 284 -73.02 -16.65 1.00
CA GLU A 284 -71.97 -17.68 1.19
C GLU A 284 -71.25 -18.14 -0.09
N LEU A 285 -71.19 -17.31 -1.13
CA LEU A 285 -70.61 -17.70 -2.43
C LEU A 285 -69.47 -16.82 -2.97
N GLN A 286 -68.80 -16.02 -2.14
CA GLN A 286 -67.72 -15.12 -2.64
C GLN A 286 -66.36 -15.24 -1.95
N LYS A 287 -66.16 -16.19 -1.02
CA LYS A 287 -64.90 -16.26 -0.27
C LYS A 287 -63.82 -17.16 -0.90
N GLN A 288 -64.18 -18.08 -1.80
CA GLN A 288 -63.22 -19.03 -2.38
C GLN A 288 -62.53 -18.55 -3.66
N SER A 289 -63.14 -17.66 -4.45
CA SER A 289 -62.52 -17.17 -5.71
C SER A 289 -61.45 -16.09 -5.49
N SER A 290 -61.51 -15.35 -4.36
CA SER A 290 -60.55 -14.28 -4.06
C SER A 290 -59.22 -14.79 -3.49
N GLU A 291 -59.20 -15.99 -2.91
CA GLU A 291 -57.99 -16.59 -2.33
C GLU A 291 -57.14 -17.25 -3.43
N GLU A 292 -57.77 -17.90 -4.42
CA GLU A 292 -57.05 -18.47 -5.58
C GLU A 292 -56.42 -17.40 -6.48
N GLU A 293 -57.08 -16.25 -6.68
CA GLU A 293 -56.52 -15.13 -7.44
C GLU A 293 -55.34 -14.44 -6.74
N THR A 294 -55.33 -14.39 -5.40
CA THR A 294 -54.20 -13.83 -4.65
C THR A 294 -53.03 -14.82 -4.60
N GLU A 295 -53.30 -16.12 -4.50
CA GLU A 295 -52.27 -17.15 -4.56
C GLU A 295 -51.60 -17.25 -5.94
N ALA A 296 -52.36 -17.10 -7.04
CA ALA A 296 -51.82 -17.04 -8.39
C ALA A 296 -50.91 -15.81 -8.60
N LYS A 297 -51.30 -14.64 -8.08
CA LYS A 297 -50.46 -13.42 -8.12
C LYS A 297 -49.19 -13.58 -7.29
N ILE A 298 -49.26 -14.23 -6.12
CA ILE A 298 -48.08 -14.52 -5.29
C ILE A 298 -47.13 -15.46 -6.03
N LYS A 299 -47.63 -16.53 -6.67
CA LYS A 299 -46.82 -17.45 -7.48
C LYS A 299 -46.20 -16.75 -8.70
N GLN A 300 -46.94 -15.86 -9.36
CA GLN A 300 -46.41 -15.03 -10.44
C GLN A 300 -45.28 -14.12 -9.96
N MET A 301 -45.48 -13.40 -8.84
CA MET A 301 -44.43 -12.58 -8.23
C MET A 301 -43.21 -13.41 -7.82
N GLN A 302 -43.40 -14.60 -7.27
CA GLN A 302 -42.30 -15.50 -6.91
C GLN A 302 -41.50 -15.95 -8.14
N SER A 303 -42.17 -16.29 -9.24
CA SER A 303 -41.46 -16.63 -10.51
C SER A 303 -40.70 -15.44 -11.10
N GLN A 304 -41.20 -14.21 -10.92
CA GLN A 304 -40.51 -13.00 -11.33
C GLN A 304 -39.27 -12.75 -10.47
N LEU A 305 -39.37 -12.95 -9.15
CA LEU A 305 -38.23 -12.83 -8.24
C LEU A 305 -37.15 -13.86 -8.54
N GLU A 306 -37.52 -15.12 -8.79
CA GLU A 306 -36.58 -16.19 -9.17
C GLU A 306 -35.81 -15.83 -10.45
N SER A 307 -36.54 -15.34 -11.47
CA SER A 307 -35.93 -14.90 -12.73
C SER A 307 -34.99 -13.70 -12.53
N ILE A 308 -35.35 -12.75 -11.67
CA ILE A 308 -34.50 -11.59 -11.35
C ILE A 308 -33.23 -12.05 -10.62
N CYS A 309 -33.33 -12.98 -9.67
CA CYS A 309 -32.18 -13.54 -8.95
C CYS A 309 -31.19 -14.25 -9.89
N GLU A 310 -31.69 -14.94 -10.90
CA GLU A 310 -30.86 -15.62 -11.89
C GLU A 310 -30.10 -14.63 -12.79
N VAL A 311 -30.77 -13.54 -13.22
CA VAL A 311 -30.12 -12.45 -13.97
C VAL A 311 -29.06 -11.75 -13.13
N ILE A 312 -29.32 -11.47 -11.85
CA ILE A 312 -28.33 -10.86 -10.95
C ILE A 312 -27.09 -11.75 -10.82
N SER A 313 -27.27 -13.06 -10.66
CA SER A 313 -26.16 -14.02 -10.55
C SER A 313 -25.29 -14.05 -11.82
N GLN A 314 -25.91 -13.92 -13.00
CA GLN A 314 -25.19 -13.84 -14.27
C GLN A 314 -24.40 -12.53 -14.41
N LEU A 315 -25.00 -11.40 -14.02
CA LEU A 315 -24.36 -10.09 -14.07
C LEU A 315 -23.15 -10.01 -13.11
N GLU A 316 -23.26 -10.57 -11.90
CA GLU A 316 -22.14 -10.67 -10.97
C GLU A 316 -20.99 -11.53 -11.51
N GLY A 317 -21.31 -12.59 -12.27
CA GLY A 317 -20.32 -13.42 -12.97
C GLY A 317 -19.56 -12.61 -14.03
N GLN A 318 -20.28 -11.87 -14.86
CA GLN A 318 -19.68 -11.01 -15.89
C GLN A 318 -18.84 -9.88 -15.30
N GLU A 319 -19.26 -9.28 -14.18
CA GLU A 319 -18.48 -8.25 -13.48
C GLU A 319 -17.14 -8.80 -12.97
N LYS A 320 -17.15 -10.01 -12.40
CA LYS A 320 -15.93 -10.69 -11.92
C LYS A 320 -14.98 -11.02 -13.07
N GLU A 321 -15.49 -11.47 -14.21
CA GLU A 321 -14.68 -11.75 -15.40
C GLU A 321 -14.06 -10.47 -16.00
N VAL A 322 -14.86 -9.41 -16.16
CA VAL A 322 -14.40 -8.12 -16.70
C VAL A 322 -13.39 -7.45 -15.76
N SER A 323 -13.62 -7.51 -14.44
CA SER A 323 -12.69 -6.95 -13.46
C SER A 323 -11.36 -7.71 -13.43
N ALA A 324 -11.38 -9.05 -13.51
CA ALA A 324 -10.17 -9.86 -13.61
C ALA A 324 -9.40 -9.57 -14.92
N ALA A 325 -10.10 -9.49 -16.05
CA ALA A 325 -9.49 -9.16 -17.34
C ALA A 325 -8.85 -7.76 -17.35
N LEU A 326 -9.50 -6.76 -16.75
CA LEU A 326 -8.96 -5.41 -16.62
C LEU A 326 -7.70 -5.37 -15.74
N GLN A 327 -7.68 -6.14 -14.65
CA GLN A 327 -6.51 -6.27 -13.79
C GLN A 327 -5.34 -6.92 -14.54
N GLN A 328 -5.59 -8.00 -15.29
CA GLN A 328 -4.57 -8.65 -16.10
C GLN A 328 -4.01 -7.71 -17.18
N ALA A 329 -4.87 -6.97 -17.89
CA ALA A 329 -4.45 -5.99 -18.88
C ALA A 329 -3.57 -4.86 -18.29
N LYS A 330 -3.86 -4.42 -17.06
CA LYS A 330 -3.02 -3.44 -16.35
C LYS A 330 -1.64 -4.01 -16.01
N ILE A 331 -1.57 -5.29 -15.62
CA ILE A 331 -0.30 -5.99 -15.35
C ILE A 331 0.51 -6.10 -16.64
N ASP A 332 -0.11 -6.49 -17.75
CA ASP A 332 0.55 -6.64 -19.04
C ASP A 332 1.07 -5.30 -19.57
N ALA A 333 0.29 -4.22 -19.43
CA ALA A 333 0.72 -2.87 -19.78
C ALA A 333 1.91 -2.39 -18.91
N ALA A 334 1.93 -2.73 -17.62
CA ALA A 334 3.06 -2.44 -16.75
C ALA A 334 4.31 -3.24 -17.12
N ALA A 335 4.15 -4.52 -17.47
CA ALA A 335 5.24 -5.37 -17.96
C ALA A 335 5.85 -4.82 -19.26
N GLN A 336 5.01 -4.40 -20.22
CA GLN A 336 5.47 -3.77 -21.46
C GLN A 336 6.24 -2.47 -21.21
N LYS A 337 5.81 -1.64 -20.24
CA LYS A 337 6.55 -0.43 -19.84
C LYS A 337 7.91 -0.77 -19.22
N LEU A 338 7.99 -1.80 -18.39
CA LEU A 338 9.29 -2.24 -17.82
C LEU A 338 10.24 -2.74 -18.90
N VAL A 339 9.73 -3.49 -19.89
CA VAL A 339 10.53 -3.94 -21.03
C VAL A 339 11.02 -2.75 -21.86
N SER A 340 10.15 -1.77 -22.16
CA SER A 340 10.56 -0.59 -22.92
C SER A 340 11.62 0.24 -22.18
N LEU A 341 11.46 0.45 -20.87
CA LEU A 341 12.46 1.12 -20.05
C LEU A 341 13.78 0.33 -19.99
N SER A 342 13.74 -1.00 -19.91
CA SER A 342 14.94 -1.83 -19.97
C SER A 342 15.69 -1.67 -21.29
N THR A 343 14.96 -1.58 -22.41
CA THR A 343 15.61 -1.33 -23.71
C THR A 343 16.21 0.07 -23.81
N GLN A 344 15.56 1.08 -23.22
CA GLN A 344 16.12 2.43 -23.14
C GLN A 344 17.37 2.47 -22.27
N TRP A 345 17.36 1.79 -21.13
CA TRP A 345 18.52 1.68 -20.25
C TRP A 345 19.70 0.99 -20.93
N GLU A 346 19.46 -0.10 -21.66
CA GLU A 346 20.53 -0.84 -22.32
C GLU A 346 21.19 -0.01 -23.45
N LYS A 347 20.44 0.86 -24.13
CA LYS A 347 20.99 1.82 -25.10
C LYS A 347 22.01 2.77 -24.48
N HIS A 348 21.81 3.21 -23.24
CA HIS A 348 22.75 4.09 -22.54
C HIS A 348 23.86 3.33 -21.82
N ARG A 349 23.55 2.13 -21.30
CA ARG A 349 24.50 1.30 -20.55
C ARG A 349 25.58 0.69 -21.44
N ALA A 350 25.23 0.19 -22.63
CA ALA A 350 26.17 -0.43 -23.56
C ALA A 350 27.36 0.47 -23.95
N PRO A 351 27.17 1.73 -24.40
CA PRO A 351 28.29 2.60 -24.77
C PRO A 351 29.17 2.96 -23.58
N LEU A 352 28.60 3.21 -22.39
CA LEU A 352 29.37 3.51 -21.18
C LEU A 352 30.26 2.33 -20.75
N ILE A 353 29.78 1.10 -20.90
CA ILE A 353 30.58 -0.11 -20.62
C ILE A 353 31.71 -0.23 -21.63
N GLU A 354 31.44 0.08 -22.90
CA GLU A 354 32.46 0.03 -23.95
C GLU A 354 33.55 1.09 -23.73
N GLU A 355 33.17 2.33 -23.41
CA GLU A 355 34.12 3.38 -23.00
C GLU A 355 34.95 2.96 -21.79
N TYR A 356 34.32 2.35 -20.78
CA TYR A 356 35.04 1.83 -19.62
C TYR A 356 36.05 0.74 -20.00
N ARG A 357 35.69 -0.18 -20.91
CA ARG A 357 36.60 -1.21 -21.41
C ARG A 357 37.79 -0.61 -22.15
N GLN A 358 37.54 0.36 -23.03
CA GLN A 358 38.58 1.05 -23.78
C GLN A 358 39.54 1.80 -22.86
N LEU A 359 39.02 2.57 -21.89
CA LEU A 359 39.84 3.27 -20.91
C LEU A 359 40.67 2.30 -20.06
N LYS A 360 40.10 1.16 -19.67
CA LYS A 360 40.82 0.11 -18.93
C LYS A 360 41.96 -0.47 -19.76
N GLU A 361 41.74 -0.73 -21.05
CA GLU A 361 42.78 -1.22 -21.95
C GLU A 361 43.89 -0.18 -22.17
N GLN A 362 43.52 1.09 -22.35
CA GLN A 362 44.50 2.19 -22.47
C GLN A 362 45.35 2.33 -21.20
N CYS A 363 44.74 2.27 -20.02
CA CYS A 363 45.46 2.28 -18.75
C CYS A 363 46.42 1.08 -18.65
N SER A 364 45.98 -0.12 -19.04
CA SER A 364 46.83 -1.32 -19.09
C SER A 364 48.05 -1.12 -20.01
N LYS A 365 47.82 -0.63 -21.25
CA LYS A 365 48.90 -0.34 -22.22
C LYS A 365 49.89 0.70 -21.70
N ARG A 366 49.40 1.77 -21.06
CA ARG A 366 50.25 2.80 -20.45
C ARG A 366 51.11 2.23 -19.32
N LEU A 367 50.53 1.39 -18.46
CA LEU A 367 51.28 0.73 -17.39
C LEU A 367 52.39 -0.16 -17.96
N VAL A 368 52.07 -1.00 -18.95
CA VAL A 368 53.07 -1.85 -19.61
C VAL A 368 54.18 -1.03 -20.26
N SER A 369 53.83 0.02 -21.02
CA SER A 369 54.81 0.91 -21.64
C SER A 369 55.70 1.62 -20.61
N THR A 370 55.13 2.05 -19.49
CA THR A 370 55.88 2.69 -18.40
C THR A 370 56.83 1.68 -17.75
N CYS A 371 56.38 0.45 -17.49
CA CYS A 371 57.24 -0.62 -16.95
C CYS A 371 58.39 -0.97 -17.90
N LEU A 372 58.14 -1.04 -19.21
CA LEU A 372 59.19 -1.29 -20.22
C LEU A 372 60.23 -0.17 -20.22
N ARG A 373 59.81 1.10 -20.21
CA ARG A 373 60.72 2.25 -20.12
C ARG A 373 61.56 2.23 -18.83
N PHE A 374 60.96 1.86 -17.70
CA PHE A 374 61.72 1.69 -16.46
C PHE A 374 62.74 0.56 -16.54
N ALA A 375 62.42 -0.55 -17.22
CA ALA A 375 63.35 -1.65 -17.43
C ALA A 375 64.51 -1.26 -18.36
N GLU A 376 64.23 -0.52 -19.45
CA GLU A 376 65.24 0.04 -20.36
C GLU A 376 66.21 0.96 -19.59
N LEU A 377 65.69 1.94 -18.84
CA LEU A 377 66.52 2.84 -18.04
C LEU A 377 67.34 2.11 -16.96
N SER A 378 66.79 1.05 -16.36
CA SER A 378 67.53 0.23 -15.39
C SER A 378 68.67 -0.56 -16.03
N LEU A 379 68.53 -0.99 -17.29
CA LEU A 379 69.59 -1.66 -18.03
C LEU A 379 70.67 -0.66 -18.46
N ASP A 380 70.28 0.53 -18.92
CA ASP A 380 71.20 1.61 -19.27
C ASP A 380 72.05 2.03 -18.06
N MET A 381 71.47 2.09 -16.86
CA MET A 381 72.19 2.36 -15.61
C MET A 381 73.14 1.24 -15.16
N GLN A 382 72.93 -0.01 -15.60
CA GLN A 382 73.82 -1.12 -15.27
C GLN A 382 74.99 -1.25 -16.26
N ASN A 383 74.83 -0.71 -17.48
CA ASN A 383 75.83 -0.73 -18.54
C ASN A 383 76.70 0.53 -18.61
N ALA A 384 76.39 1.56 -17.82
CA ALA A 384 77.19 2.77 -17.60
C ALA A 384 77.98 2.68 -16.29
#